data_AF-A0A090Y9D4-F1
#
_entry.id   AF-A0A090Y9D4-F1
#
_cell.length_a   1.000
_cell.length_b   1.000
_cell.length_c   1.000
_cell.angle_alpha   90.00
_cell.angle_beta   90.00
_cell.angle_gamma   90.00
#
_symmetry.space_group_name_H-M   'P 1'
#
loop_
_entity.id
_entity.type
_entity.pdbx_description
1 polymer ?
#
loop_
_entity_poly.entity_id
_entity_poly.type
_entity_poly.pdbx_seq_one_letter_code
_entity_poly.pdbx_strand_id
1 'polypeptide(L)' 'MGKKDELIVYLIKNGIYKFNKYQLWELSEKQLDKLIKKLNQ' A
#
# COMPACT_ATOMS: atom_id res chain seq x y z
N MET A 1 -8.90 -12.59 -2.74
CA MET A 1 -7.96 -11.47 -2.48
C MET A 1 -8.23 -10.99 -1.08
N GLY A 2 -7.22 -10.98 -0.21
CA GLY A 2 -7.38 -10.47 1.15
C GLY A 2 -7.39 -8.95 1.14
N LYS A 3 -7.86 -8.34 2.24
CA LYS A 3 -7.85 -6.87 2.40
C LYS A 3 -6.46 -6.27 2.19
N LYS A 4 -5.40 -6.99 2.58
CA LYS A 4 -4.00 -6.62 2.32
C LYS A 4 -3.67 -6.48 0.82
N ASP A 5 -4.15 -7.41 -0.02
CA ASP A 5 -3.93 -7.36 -1.48
C ASP A 5 -4.55 -6.11 -2.10
N GLU A 6 -5.78 -5.77 -1.70
CA GLU A 6 -6.47 -4.58 -2.19
C GLU A 6 -5.73 -3.29 -1.83
N LEU A 7 -5.20 -3.19 -0.60
CA LEU A 7 -4.42 -2.04 -0.17
C LEU A 7 -3.11 -1.90 -0.97
N ILE A 8 -2.43 -3.03 -1.26
CA ILE A 8 -1.21 -3.03 -2.08
C ILE A 8 -1.52 -2.59 -3.51
N VAL A 9 -2.59 -3.12 -4.13
CA VAL A 9 -3.01 -2.73 -5.49
C VAL A 9 -3.40 -1.26 -5.53
N TYR A 10 -4.10 -0.76 -4.51
CA TYR A 10 -4.45 0.66 -4.40
C TYR A 10 -3.21 1.55 -4.31
N LEU A 11 -2.22 1.19 -3.49
CA LEU A 11 -0.97 1.95 -3.37
C LEU A 11 -0.18 1.96 -4.68
N ILE A 12 -0.13 0.84 -5.41
CA ILE A 12 0.50 0.76 -6.73
C ILE A 12 -0.24 1.65 -7.74
N LYS A 13 -1.58 1.58 -7.79
CA LYS A 13 -2.41 2.40 -8.71
C LYS A 13 -2.29 3.90 -8.45
N ASN A 14 -2.14 4.31 -7.19
CA ASN A 14 -1.96 5.72 -6.81
C ASN A 14 -0.51 6.21 -6.96
N GLY A 15 0.36 5.41 -7.60
CA GLY A 15 1.69 5.86 -7.97
C GLY A 15 2.68 5.94 -6.82
N ILE A 16 2.54 5.10 -5.79
CA ILE A 16 3.62 4.82 -4.85
C ILE A 16 4.71 4.00 -5.58
N TYR A 17 5.39 4.63 -6.54
CA TYR A 17 6.54 4.06 -7.23
C TYR A 17 7.81 4.09 -6.36
N LYS A 18 7.75 4.80 -5.22
CA LYS A 18 8.84 4.86 -4.23
C LYS A 18 9.01 3.56 -3.43
N PHE A 19 7.99 2.72 -3.37
CA PHE A 19 8.10 1.42 -2.71
C PHE A 19 8.11 0.32 -3.77
N ASN A 20 9.06 -0.59 -3.65
CA ASN A 20 9.08 -1.77 -4.50
C ASN A 20 7.91 -2.68 -4.13
N LYS A 21 7.39 -3.46 -5.10
CA LYS A 21 6.30 -4.43 -4.85
C LYS A 21 6.61 -5.29 -3.63
N TYR A 22 7.83 -5.81 -3.52
CA TYR A 22 8.27 -6.61 -2.37
C TYR A 22 8.18 -5.87 -1.03
N GLN A 23 8.55 -4.59 -0.99
CA GLN A 23 8.43 -3.78 0.23
C GLN A 23 6.97 -3.59 0.64
N LEU A 24 6.06 -3.38 -0.32
CA LEU A 24 4.62 -3.30 -0.04
C LEU A 24 4.07 -4.60 0.55
N TRP A 25 4.61 -5.74 0.11
CA TRP A 25 4.24 -7.06 0.63
C TRP A 25 4.80 -7.33 2.04
N GLU A 26 5.95 -6.74 2.40
CA GLU A 26 6.53 -6.79 3.74
C GLU A 26 5.79 -5.90 4.76
N LEU A 27 5.07 -4.88 4.30
CA LEU A 27 4.31 -4.01 5.17
C LEU A 27 3.11 -4.73 5.81
N SER A 28 2.88 -4.44 7.07
CA SER A 28 1.67 -4.85 7.77
C SER A 28 0.45 -4.08 7.27
N GLU A 29 -0.74 -4.65 7.42
CA GLU A 29 -2.02 -4.02 7.00
C GLU A 29 -2.20 -2.62 7.62
N LYS A 30 -1.83 -2.43 8.90
CA LYS A 30 -1.84 -1.12 9.57
C LYS A 30 -0.90 -0.08 8.93
N GLN A 31 0.26 -0.52 8.43
CA GLN A 31 1.23 0.37 7.78
C GLN A 31 0.75 0.77 6.38
N LEU A 32 0.15 -0.17 5.64
CA LEU A 32 -0.48 0.09 4.36
C LEU A 32 -1.62 1.11 4.52
N ASP A 33 -2.49 0.93 5.53
CA ASP A 33 -3.59 1.87 5.83
C ASP A 33 -3.06 3.29 6.15
N LYS A 34 -1.96 3.38 6.92
CA LYS A 34 -1.31 4.66 7.25
C LYS A 34 -0.71 5.34 6.01
N LEU A 35 -0.12 4.56 5.08
CA LEU A 35 0.38 5.08 3.80
C LEU A 35 -0.74 5.62 2.92
N ILE A 36 -1.86 4.90 2.85
CA ILE A 36 -3.04 5.33 2.09
C ILE A 36 -3.61 6.63 2.67
N LYS A 37 -3.75 6.72 3.99
CA LYS A 37 -4.18 7.97 4.65
C LYS A 37 -3.27 9.14 4.34
N LYS A 38 -1.96 8.90 4.22
CA LYS A 38 -0.98 9.94 3.89
C LYS A 38 -1.02 10.36 2.42
N LEU A 39 -1.46 9.49 1.51
CA LEU A 39 -1.66 9.83 0.09
C LEU A 39 -2.92 10.66 -0.17
N ASN A 40 -3.99 10.40 0.59
CA ASN A 40 -5.26 11.11 0.46
C ASN A 40 -5.29 12.43 1.25
N GLN A 41 -4.18 12.84 1.88
CA GLN A 41 -4.00 14.18 2.46
C GLN A 41 -3.37 15.11 1.44
#